data_AF-A0A7L2VCH5-F1
#
_entry.id   AF-A0A7L2VCH5-F1
#
_cell.length_a   1.000
_cell.length_b   1.000
_cell.length_c   1.000
_cell.angle_alpha   90.00
_cell.angle_beta   90.00
_cell.angle_gamma   90.00
#
_symmetry.space_group_name_H-M   'P 1'
#
loop_
_entity.id
_entity.type
_entity.pdbx_description
1 polymer ?
#
loop_
_entity_poly.entity_id
_entity_poly.type
_entity_poly.pdbx_seq_one_letter_code
_entity_poly.pdbx_strand_id
1 'polypeptide(L)'
;AQEPGTPLSDEEYHQFFRSLRVAHRASMACLLRTLYGCQNPLVQRLDEYENHGLIPEGPICSALPGTPFFLDFCAFSFYRCTRKKYFIKM
;
A
#
# COMPACT_ATOMS: atom_id res chain seq x y z
N ALA A 1 4.25 34.73 6.74
CA ALA A 1 3.52 33.78 7.62
C ALA A 1 2.11 33.67 7.08
N GLN A 2 1.54 32.46 7.02
CA GLN A 2 0.20 32.23 6.49
C GLN A 2 -0.86 32.59 7.54
N GLU A 3 -1.90 33.32 7.14
CA GLU A 3 -3.02 33.71 8.00
C GLU A 3 -3.89 32.47 8.32
N PRO A 4 -4.21 32.20 9.60
CA PRO A 4 -5.09 31.10 9.97
C PRO A 4 -6.45 31.20 9.27
N GLY A 5 -6.92 30.10 8.67
CA GLY A 5 -8.25 30.02 8.06
C GLY A 5 -8.33 30.42 6.59
N THR A 6 -7.22 30.84 5.95
CA THR A 6 -7.20 31.00 4.49
C THR A 6 -7.22 29.64 3.79
N PRO A 7 -7.83 29.52 2.59
CA PRO A 7 -7.75 28.31 1.77
C PRO A 7 -6.31 27.90 1.47
N LEU A 8 -6.09 26.59 1.28
CA LEU A 8 -4.80 26.07 0.81
C LEU A 8 -4.45 26.68 -0.54
N SER A 9 -3.19 27.06 -0.73
CA SER A 9 -2.65 27.30 -2.06
C SER A 9 -2.63 26.00 -2.88
N ASP A 10 -2.46 26.11 -4.20
CA ASP A 10 -2.43 24.94 -5.08
C ASP A 10 -1.35 23.91 -4.70
N GLU A 11 -0.16 24.35 -4.28
CA GLU A 11 0.92 23.45 -3.85
C GLU A 11 0.56 22.73 -2.54
N GLU A 12 0.03 23.44 -1.56
CA GLU A 12 -0.42 22.86 -0.29
C GLU A 12 -1.57 21.89 -0.50
N TYR A 13 -2.49 22.21 -1.42
CA TYR A 13 -3.57 21.30 -1.81
C TYR A 13 -2.99 20.00 -2.38
N HIS A 14 -2.06 20.08 -3.33
CA HIS A 14 -1.42 18.89 -3.90
C HIS A 14 -0.67 18.05 -2.87
N GLN A 15 0.07 18.69 -1.96
CA GLN A 15 0.79 18.00 -0.89
C GLN A 15 -0.17 17.36 0.12
N PHE A 16 -1.20 18.09 0.57
CA PHE A 16 -2.19 17.60 1.52
C PHE A 16 -2.90 16.36 0.99
N PHE A 17 -3.35 16.39 -0.27
CA PHE A 17 -4.05 15.26 -0.90
C PHE A 17 -3.11 14.19 -1.47
N ARG A 18 -1.78 14.38 -1.42
CA ARG A 18 -0.80 13.41 -1.95
C ARG A 18 -0.97 12.05 -1.28
N SER A 19 -1.04 12.03 0.06
CA SER A 19 -1.21 10.79 0.83
C SER A 19 -2.57 10.13 0.56
N LEU A 20 -3.64 10.93 0.41
CA LEU A 20 -5.00 10.45 0.11
C LEU A 20 -5.07 9.79 -1.27
N ARG A 21 -4.41 10.36 -2.29
CA ARG A 21 -4.29 9.73 -3.62
C ARG A 21 -3.59 8.38 -3.54
N VAL A 22 -2.51 8.27 -2.75
CA VAL A 22 -1.80 7.00 -2.57
C VAL A 22 -2.67 5.99 -1.81
N ALA A 23 -3.39 6.41 -0.76
CA ALA A 23 -4.30 5.54 -0.01
C ALA A 23 -5.45 5.00 -0.87
N HIS A 24 -6.02 5.82 -1.76
CA HIS A 24 -7.03 5.38 -2.71
C HIS A 24 -6.49 4.30 -3.66
N ARG A 25 -5.29 4.53 -4.23
CA ARG A 25 -4.63 3.53 -5.09
C ARG A 25 -4.38 2.22 -4.34
N ALA A 26 -3.91 2.30 -3.09
CA ALA A 26 -3.72 1.12 -2.25
C ALA A 26 -5.04 0.40 -1.97
N SER A 27 -6.13 1.13 -1.67
CA SER A 27 -7.46 0.55 -1.47
C SER A 27 -7.97 -0.16 -2.73
N MET A 28 -7.75 0.41 -3.92
CA MET A 28 -8.09 -0.24 -5.18
C MET A 28 -7.27 -1.51 -5.41
N ALA A 29 -5.96 -1.48 -5.19
CA ALA A 29 -5.10 -2.66 -5.29
C ALA A 29 -5.56 -3.77 -4.31
N CYS A 30 -5.94 -3.38 -3.09
CA CYS A 30 -6.51 -4.30 -2.11
C CYS A 30 -7.84 -4.92 -2.57
N LEU A 31 -8.74 -4.13 -3.16
CA LEU A 31 -9.99 -4.64 -3.72
C LEU A 31 -9.73 -5.67 -4.82
N LEU A 32 -8.85 -5.36 -5.77
CA LEU A 32 -8.47 -6.28 -6.84
C LEU A 32 -7.90 -7.59 -6.27
N ARG A 33 -7.04 -7.51 -5.27
CA ARG A 33 -6.49 -8.67 -4.57
C ARG A 33 -7.56 -9.52 -3.89
N THR A 34 -8.54 -8.90 -3.22
CA THR A 34 -9.65 -9.62 -2.58
C THR A 34 -10.54 -10.33 -3.61
N LEU A 35 -10.80 -9.69 -4.74
CA LEU A 35 -11.68 -10.26 -5.77
C LEU A 35 -11.03 -11.39 -6.56
N TYR A 36 -9.74 -11.27 -6.88
CA TYR A 36 -9.09 -12.15 -7.85
C TYR A 36 -8.01 -13.07 -7.25
N GLY A 37 -7.53 -12.78 -6.04
CA GLY A 37 -6.43 -13.51 -5.41
C GLY A 37 -5.06 -13.22 -6.01
N CYS A 38 -4.00 -13.61 -5.29
CA CYS A 38 -2.61 -13.26 -5.66
C CYS A 38 -2.08 -13.96 -6.91
N GLN A 39 -2.68 -15.08 -7.32
CA GLN A 39 -2.25 -15.78 -8.54
C GLN A 39 -2.85 -15.18 -9.82
N ASN A 40 -3.72 -14.17 -9.70
CA ASN A 40 -4.23 -13.47 -10.85
C ASN A 40 -3.12 -12.61 -11.49
N PRO A 41 -2.92 -12.66 -12.82
CA PRO A 41 -1.85 -11.90 -13.50
C PRO A 41 -1.90 -10.38 -13.26
N LEU A 42 -3.10 -9.80 -13.06
CA LEU A 42 -3.24 -8.38 -12.74
C LEU A 42 -2.67 -8.08 -11.34
N VAL A 43 -2.92 -8.97 -10.38
CA VAL A 43 -2.44 -8.82 -9.00
C VAL A 43 -0.93 -9.06 -8.95
N GLN A 44 -0.42 -10.05 -9.67
CA GLN A 44 1.02 -10.27 -9.81
C GLN A 44 1.74 -9.06 -10.40
N ARG A 45 1.20 -8.44 -11.46
CA ARG A 45 1.79 -7.22 -12.04
C ARG A 45 1.81 -6.04 -11.07
N LEU A 46 0.80 -5.92 -10.20
CA LEU A 46 0.79 -4.91 -9.14
C LEU A 46 1.89 -5.19 -8.10
N ASP A 47 2.09 -6.46 -7.75
CA ASP A 47 3.10 -6.88 -6.78
C ASP A 47 4.51 -6.76 -7.32
N GLU A 48 4.74 -7.10 -8.58
CA GLU A 48 5.98 -6.80 -9.28
C GLU A 48 6.24 -5.29 -9.27
N TYR A 49 5.25 -4.46 -9.62
CA TYR A 49 5.43 -3.00 -9.61
C TYR A 49 5.81 -2.46 -8.23
N GLU A 50 5.14 -2.94 -7.17
CA GLU A 50 5.48 -2.57 -5.79
C GLU A 50 6.91 -2.96 -5.41
N ASN A 51 7.39 -4.09 -5.93
CA ASN A 51 8.68 -4.69 -5.61
C ASN A 51 9.74 -4.50 -6.70
N HIS A 52 9.66 -3.42 -7.50
CA HIS A 52 10.64 -3.08 -8.53
C HIS A 52 10.85 -4.18 -9.60
N GLY A 53 9.80 -4.88 -9.96
CA GLY A 53 9.75 -5.88 -11.02
C GLY A 53 9.89 -7.33 -10.57
N LEU A 54 10.13 -7.60 -9.27
CA LEU A 54 10.28 -8.97 -8.77
C LEU A 54 9.55 -9.15 -7.43
N ILE A 55 8.62 -10.10 -7.37
CA ILE A 55 7.95 -10.46 -6.12
C ILE A 55 8.95 -11.22 -5.23
N PRO A 56 9.16 -10.81 -3.96
CA PRO A 56 10.09 -11.52 -3.09
C PRO A 56 9.63 -12.96 -2.83
N GLU A 57 10.58 -13.89 -2.90
CA GLU A 57 10.36 -15.30 -2.62
C GLU A 57 10.58 -15.61 -1.13
N GLY A 58 9.76 -16.51 -0.58
CA GLY A 58 9.86 -16.94 0.80
C GLY A 58 9.30 -15.93 1.82
N PRO A 59 9.65 -16.10 3.10
CA PRO A 59 9.09 -15.30 4.19
C PRO A 59 9.43 -13.81 4.11
N ILE A 60 8.46 -12.97 4.45
CA ILE A 60 8.57 -11.52 4.45
C ILE A 60 8.72 -11.00 5.87
N CYS A 61 9.82 -10.30 6.14
CA CYS A 61 9.98 -9.52 7.37
C CYS A 61 9.05 -8.30 7.32
N SER A 62 8.59 -7.82 8.47
CA SER A 62 7.88 -6.54 8.52
C SER A 62 8.25 -5.71 9.73
N ALA A 63 8.15 -4.39 9.59
CA ALA A 63 8.37 -3.45 10.68
C ALA A 63 7.21 -3.40 11.72
N LEU A 64 6.35 -4.43 11.78
CA LEU A 64 5.20 -4.46 12.69
C LEU A 64 5.56 -4.96 14.09
N PRO A 65 5.17 -4.22 15.16
CA PRO A 65 5.21 -4.77 16.51
C PRO A 65 4.27 -5.98 16.62
N GLY A 66 4.82 -7.13 17.01
CA GLY A 66 4.08 -8.37 17.29
C GLY A 66 3.76 -9.27 16.08
N THR A 67 4.09 -8.87 14.85
CA THR A 67 3.99 -9.76 13.67
C THR A 67 5.25 -9.60 12.81
N PRO A 68 6.38 -10.16 13.24
CA PRO A 68 7.67 -9.89 12.60
C PRO A 68 7.82 -10.55 11.23
N PHE A 69 7.06 -11.61 10.93
CA PHE A 69 7.18 -12.38 9.69
C PHE A 69 5.83 -12.79 9.10
N PHE A 70 5.78 -12.87 7.78
CA PHE A 70 4.71 -13.46 6.98
C PHE A 70 5.28 -14.58 6.13
N LEU A 71 4.44 -15.58 5.79
CA LEU A 71 4.89 -16.75 5.02
C LEU A 71 5.38 -16.39 3.61
N ASP A 72 4.74 -15.40 2.98
CA ASP A 72 5.07 -14.89 1.66
C ASP A 72 4.54 -13.46 1.47
N PHE A 73 4.84 -12.87 0.31
CA PHE A 73 4.39 -11.52 -0.04
C PHE A 73 2.87 -11.40 -0.18
N CYS A 74 2.20 -12.48 -0.59
CA CYS A 74 0.75 -12.49 -0.71
C CYS A 74 0.09 -12.34 0.68
N ALA A 75 0.53 -13.10 1.67
CA ALA A 75 0.06 -13.05 3.04
C ALA A 75 0.32 -11.67 3.67
N PHE A 76 1.52 -11.11 3.46
CA PHE A 76 1.85 -9.75 3.90
C PHE A 76 0.92 -8.70 3.27
N SER A 77 0.72 -8.75 1.96
CA SER A 77 -0.16 -7.82 1.24
C SER A 77 -1.62 -7.95 1.67
N PHE A 78 -2.13 -9.16 1.85
CA PHE A 78 -3.47 -9.38 2.42
C PHE A 78 -3.61 -8.83 3.84
N TYR A 79 -2.60 -9.01 4.69
CA TYR A 79 -2.61 -8.44 6.03
C TYR A 79 -2.71 -6.91 5.98
N ARG A 80 -1.90 -6.25 5.16
CA ARG A 80 -1.95 -4.78 4.98
C ARG A 80 -3.33 -4.33 4.51
N CYS A 81 -3.93 -5.06 3.58
CA CYS A 81 -5.27 -4.77 3.06
C CYS A 81 -6.37 -4.93 4.11
N THR A 82 -6.40 -6.07 4.80
CA THR A 82 -7.42 -6.38 5.82
C THR A 82 -7.34 -5.46 7.03
N ARG A 83 -6.13 -5.03 7.41
CA ARG A 83 -5.90 -4.09 8.52
C ARG A 83 -5.92 -2.63 8.09
N LYS A 84 -6.13 -2.33 6.80
CA LYS A 84 -6.00 -0.98 6.21
C LYS A 84 -4.66 -0.30 6.54
N LYS A 85 -3.61 -1.09 6.72
CA LYS A 85 -2.25 -0.62 7.01
C LYS A 85 -1.40 -0.66 5.73
N TYR A 86 -1.83 0.11 4.74
CA TYR A 86 -1.32 0.03 3.36
C TYR A 86 0.17 0.34 3.20
N PHE A 87 0.74 1.15 4.12
CA PHE A 87 2.10 1.69 3.98
C PHE A 87 3.13 1.03 4.90
N ILE A 88 2.78 -0.12 5.49
CA ILE A 88 3.78 -0.92 6.20
C ILE A 88 4.83 -1.37 5.19
N LYS A 89 6.08 -1.10 5.55
CA LYS A 89 7.24 -1.59 4.82
C LYS A 89 7.62 -2.99 5.29
N MET A 90 8.14 -3.75 4.34
CA MET A 90 8.92 -4.96 4.62
C MET A 90 10.22 -4.60 5.33
#